data_AF-A0A4Y1WX52-F1
#
_entry.id   AF-A0A4Y1WX52-F1
#
_cell.length_a   1.000
_cell.length_b   1.000
_cell.length_c   1.000
_cell.angle_alpha   90.00
_cell.angle_beta   90.00
_cell.angle_gamma   90.00
#
_symmetry.space_group_name_H-M   'P 1'
#
loop_
_entity.id
_entity.type
_entity.pdbx_description
1 polymer ?
#
loop_
_entity_poly.entity_id
_entity_poly.type
_entity_poly.pdbx_seq_one_letter_code
_entity_poly.pdbx_strand_id
1 'polypeptide(L)'
;MKKILLCVSLLAVFAAGFAGCSQRREWNREERKAMRDALRSYRQMIYLDDLTDSEFVLFSDGVVGELENAYPVYTTFIQMPGVNDTVDMFVVTTIVEELDADAHNMRHIFPYDYLVGQGVLPAGLDRSQQKAFYTCLAGKVNATYSTMEQFFNAVLADTTDLSQLRRLEGQCADELFDWTVTEIDVIESVPAR
;
A
#
# COMPACT_ATOMS: atom_id res chain seq x y z
N MET A 1 -19.09 16.63 14.89
CA MET A 1 -18.98 17.48 13.69
C MET A 1 -17.88 18.52 13.89
N LYS A 2 -16.67 18.26 13.40
CA LYS A 2 -15.54 19.22 13.42
C LYS A 2 -15.20 19.57 11.97
N LYS A 3 -15.15 20.87 11.71
CA LYS A 3 -15.11 21.51 10.40
C LYS A 3 -13.71 21.36 9.79
N ILE A 4 -13.61 20.70 8.64
CA ILE A 4 -12.40 20.69 7.81
C ILE A 4 -12.35 22.06 7.10
N LEU A 5 -11.57 22.97 7.67
CA LEU A 5 -11.28 24.27 7.09
C LEU A 5 -10.17 24.09 6.05
N LEU A 6 -10.57 24.10 4.78
CA LEU A 6 -9.89 24.71 3.62
C LEU A 6 -8.46 25.19 3.88
N CYS A 7 -7.46 24.35 3.56
CA CYS A 7 -6.09 24.78 3.29
C CYS A 7 -6.02 25.42 1.90
N VAL A 8 -6.59 26.62 1.79
CA VAL A 8 -6.35 27.55 0.68
C VAL A 8 -5.00 28.21 0.93
N SER A 9 -4.28 28.46 -0.16
CA SER A 9 -3.07 29.29 -0.29
C SER A 9 -1.73 28.71 0.17
N LEU A 10 -0.97 28.12 -0.77
CA LEU A 10 0.50 28.19 -0.82
C LEU A 10 1.09 27.69 -2.17
N LEU A 11 0.64 28.28 -3.29
CA LEU A 11 1.44 28.26 -4.53
C LEU A 11 1.49 29.69 -5.07
N ALA A 12 2.38 30.48 -4.48
CA ALA A 12 2.69 31.83 -4.93
C ALA A 12 3.52 31.76 -6.22
N VAL A 13 3.05 32.54 -7.19
CA VAL A 13 3.52 32.69 -8.57
C VAL A 13 4.99 33.09 -8.66
N PHE A 14 5.77 32.35 -9.45
CA PHE A 14 6.91 32.90 -10.17
C PHE A 14 6.55 32.96 -11.66
N ALA A 15 6.06 34.12 -12.09
CA ALA A 15 5.98 34.50 -13.49
C ALA A 15 7.20 35.36 -13.79
N ALA A 16 8.16 34.83 -14.55
CA ALA A 16 9.22 35.62 -15.15
C ALA A 16 9.50 35.11 -16.57
N GLY A 17 9.25 35.98 -17.55
CA GLY A 17 9.98 36.04 -18.81
C GLY A 17 9.47 35.22 -19.98
N PHE A 18 8.71 35.86 -20.88
CA PHE A 18 8.59 35.43 -22.27
C PHE A 18 9.94 35.63 -22.98
N ALA A 19 10.66 34.54 -23.22
CA ALA A 19 11.65 34.39 -24.27
C ALA A 19 11.40 33.03 -24.91
N GLY A 20 11.46 32.93 -26.24
CA GLY A 20 11.13 31.70 -26.97
C GLY A 20 11.92 30.50 -26.44
N CYS A 21 11.26 29.67 -25.64
CA CYS A 21 11.79 28.40 -25.17
C CYS A 21 10.96 27.33 -25.88
N SER A 22 11.62 26.43 -26.61
CA SER A 22 11.01 25.14 -26.91
C SER A 22 10.49 24.58 -25.59
N GLN A 23 9.17 24.46 -25.43
CA GLN A 23 8.62 23.85 -24.22
C GLN A 23 9.32 22.51 -24.04
N ARG A 24 10.05 22.38 -22.93
CA ARG A 24 10.82 21.18 -22.64
C ARG A 24 9.80 20.05 -22.49
N ARG A 25 9.98 18.98 -23.26
CA ARG A 25 9.11 17.79 -23.25
C ARG A 25 9.38 16.83 -22.08
N GLU A 26 10.22 17.24 -21.13
CA GLU A 26 10.57 16.43 -19.98
C GLU A 26 10.70 17.32 -18.77
N TRP A 27 10.30 16.80 -17.62
CA TRP A 27 10.35 17.54 -16.37
C TRP A 27 11.81 17.63 -15.92
N ASN A 28 12.16 18.73 -15.28
CA ASN A 28 13.46 18.89 -14.65
C ASN A 28 13.43 18.40 -13.19
N ARG A 29 14.59 18.42 -12.52
CA ARG A 29 14.72 17.91 -11.14
C ARG A 29 13.86 18.69 -10.14
N GLU A 30 13.79 20.01 -10.28
CA GLU A 30 13.01 20.86 -9.40
C GLU A 30 11.51 20.67 -9.61
N GLU A 31 11.07 20.47 -10.85
CA GLU A 31 9.66 20.18 -11.18
C GLU A 31 9.20 18.83 -10.59
N ARG A 32 10.00 17.77 -10.76
CA ARG A 32 9.73 16.46 -10.11
C ARG A 32 9.71 16.58 -8.59
N LYS A 33 10.62 17.37 -8.02
CA LYS A 33 10.66 17.62 -6.57
C LYS A 33 9.41 18.36 -6.10
N ALA A 34 8.99 19.40 -6.82
CA ALA A 34 7.78 20.15 -6.48
C ALA A 34 6.54 19.26 -6.50
N MET A 35 6.41 18.34 -7.47
CA MET A 35 5.32 17.38 -7.50
C MET A 35 5.38 16.39 -6.33
N ARG A 36 6.55 15.81 -6.03
CA ARG A 36 6.72 14.96 -4.83
C ARG A 36 6.33 15.68 -3.54
N ASP A 37 6.73 16.94 -3.40
CA ASP A 37 6.39 17.73 -2.21
C ASP A 37 4.87 17.99 -2.13
N ALA A 38 4.20 18.18 -3.27
CA ALA A 38 2.73 18.25 -3.32
C ALA A 38 2.07 16.91 -2.93
N LEU A 39 2.61 15.78 -3.39
CA LEU A 39 2.09 14.45 -3.06
C LEU A 39 2.14 14.14 -1.56
N ARG A 40 2.97 14.83 -0.76
CA ARG A 40 3.02 14.64 0.69
C ARG A 40 1.68 14.90 1.39
N SER A 41 0.79 15.74 0.84
CA SER A 41 -0.53 15.96 1.43
C SER A 41 -1.41 14.71 1.41
N TYR A 42 -1.14 13.77 0.49
CA TYR A 42 -1.87 12.52 0.35
C TYR A 42 -1.48 11.50 1.41
N ARG A 43 -0.39 11.72 2.15
CA ARG A 43 0.10 10.79 3.17
C ARG A 43 -0.92 10.45 4.26
N GLN A 44 -1.87 11.35 4.52
CA GLN A 44 -2.92 11.12 5.53
C GLN A 44 -4.04 10.18 5.03
N MET A 45 -4.01 9.73 3.79
CA MET A 45 -4.95 8.72 3.29
C MET A 45 -4.65 7.37 3.92
N ILE A 46 -5.71 6.61 4.21
CA ILE A 46 -5.62 5.32 4.94
C ILE A 46 -4.57 4.37 4.34
N TYR A 47 -4.49 4.26 3.01
CA TYR A 47 -3.49 3.42 2.33
C TYR A 47 -2.05 3.94 2.51
N LEU A 48 -1.86 5.25 2.40
CA LEU A 48 -0.54 5.89 2.35
C LEU A 48 0.05 6.15 3.75
N ASP A 49 -0.79 6.23 4.78
CA ASP A 49 -0.36 6.48 6.16
C ASP A 49 0.40 5.28 6.76
N ASP A 50 0.07 4.06 6.30
CA ASP A 50 0.73 2.82 6.73
C ASP A 50 2.08 2.57 6.01
N LEU A 51 2.42 3.37 4.99
CA LEU A 51 3.71 3.27 4.30
C LEU A 51 4.84 3.86 5.16
N THR A 52 5.97 3.16 5.20
CA THR A 52 7.22 3.75 5.71
C THR A 52 7.63 4.94 4.85
N ASP A 53 8.50 5.81 5.37
CA ASP A 53 8.97 6.97 4.60
C ASP A 53 9.65 6.57 3.29
N SER A 54 10.38 5.44 3.27
CA SER A 54 10.99 4.90 2.05
C SER A 54 9.96 4.37 1.06
N GLU A 55 8.91 3.69 1.54
CA GLU A 55 7.85 3.16 0.67
C GLU A 55 7.01 4.30 0.08
N PHE A 56 6.72 5.33 0.88
CA PHE A 56 6.02 6.51 0.40
C PHE A 56 6.82 7.29 -0.66
N VAL A 57 8.15 7.33 -0.55
CA VAL A 57 9.01 7.93 -1.59
C VAL A 57 8.92 7.15 -2.90
N LEU A 58 8.94 5.82 -2.85
CA LEU A 58 8.80 4.97 -4.05
C LEU A 58 7.43 5.15 -4.71
N PHE A 59 6.36 5.12 -3.92
CA PHE A 59 4.99 5.44 -4.38
C PHE A 59 4.94 6.80 -5.08
N SER A 60 5.47 7.84 -4.41
CA SER A 60 5.45 9.20 -4.94
C SER A 60 6.27 9.34 -6.23
N ASP A 61 7.40 8.64 -6.32
CA ASP A 61 8.21 8.60 -7.55
C ASP A 61 7.48 7.88 -8.69
N GLY A 62 6.71 6.82 -8.39
CA GLY A 62 5.84 6.14 -9.35
C GLY A 62 4.77 7.06 -9.92
N VAL A 63 4.01 7.73 -9.05
CA VAL A 63 2.98 8.71 -9.46
C VAL A 63 3.58 9.84 -10.30
N VAL A 64 4.76 10.36 -9.91
CA VAL A 64 5.46 11.39 -10.69
C VAL A 64 5.88 10.87 -12.06
N GLY A 65 6.35 9.63 -12.16
CA GLY A 65 6.71 9.00 -13.43
C GLY A 65 5.52 8.88 -14.37
N GLU A 66 4.38 8.41 -13.87
CA GLU A 66 3.15 8.28 -14.66
C GLU A 66 2.60 9.64 -15.11
N LEU A 67 2.60 10.64 -14.21
CA LEU A 67 2.21 12.01 -14.54
C LEU A 67 3.15 12.65 -15.57
N GLU A 68 4.47 12.45 -15.46
CA GLU A 68 5.44 12.95 -16.42
C GLU A 68 5.26 12.29 -17.80
N ASN A 69 4.99 10.98 -17.82
CA ASN A 69 4.74 10.24 -19.05
C ASN A 69 3.46 10.73 -19.76
N ALA A 70 2.37 10.92 -19.00
CA ALA A 70 1.10 11.40 -19.54
C ALA A 70 1.14 12.90 -19.93
N TYR A 71 1.85 13.71 -19.14
CA TYR A 71 1.92 15.16 -19.28
C TYR A 71 3.39 15.66 -19.33
N PRO A 72 4.09 15.48 -20.46
CA PRO A 72 5.53 15.71 -20.58
C PRO A 72 5.99 17.16 -20.36
N VAL A 73 5.08 18.13 -20.46
CA VAL A 73 5.38 19.56 -20.29
C VAL A 73 4.82 20.06 -18.96
N TYR A 74 5.63 20.03 -17.90
CA TYR A 74 5.23 20.39 -16.53
C TYR A 74 4.48 21.72 -16.43
N THR A 75 5.00 22.78 -17.06
CA THR A 75 4.40 24.12 -16.99
C THR A 75 2.99 24.17 -17.58
N THR A 76 2.73 23.36 -18.61
CA THR A 76 1.39 23.25 -19.20
C THR A 76 0.48 22.47 -18.26
N PHE A 77 0.98 21.36 -17.72
CA PHE A 77 0.23 20.49 -16.80
C PHE A 77 -0.28 21.26 -15.58
N ILE A 78 0.59 21.99 -14.88
CA ILE A 78 0.20 22.72 -13.66
C ILE A 78 -0.76 23.89 -13.91
N GLN A 79 -0.90 24.33 -15.16
CA GLN A 79 -1.83 25.39 -15.56
C GLN A 79 -3.18 24.84 -16.04
N MET A 80 -3.31 23.52 -16.17
CA MET A 80 -4.56 22.90 -16.62
C MET A 80 -5.68 23.11 -15.60
N PRO A 81 -6.89 23.51 -16.05
CA PRO A 81 -8.07 23.42 -15.22
C PRO A 81 -8.28 21.97 -14.77
N GLY A 82 -8.47 21.74 -13.47
CA GLY A 82 -8.63 20.39 -12.92
C GLY A 82 -7.31 19.61 -12.75
N VAL A 83 -6.16 20.29 -12.70
CA VAL A 83 -4.87 19.62 -12.42
C VAL A 83 -4.91 18.81 -11.12
N ASN A 84 -5.57 19.31 -10.07
CA ASN A 84 -5.70 18.59 -8.81
C ASN A 84 -6.50 17.29 -8.99
N ASP A 85 -7.63 17.34 -9.72
CA ASP A 85 -8.44 16.15 -10.00
C ASP A 85 -7.65 15.12 -10.82
N THR A 86 -6.78 15.59 -11.71
CA THR A 86 -5.87 14.72 -12.47
C THR A 86 -4.84 14.07 -11.57
N VAL A 87 -4.19 14.83 -10.67
CA VAL A 87 -3.25 14.27 -9.69
C VAL A 87 -3.96 13.28 -8.77
N ASP A 88 -5.16 13.59 -8.30
CA ASP A 88 -5.99 12.69 -7.48
C ASP A 88 -6.26 11.37 -8.22
N MET A 89 -6.64 11.44 -9.50
CA MET A 89 -6.86 10.26 -10.33
C MET A 89 -5.59 9.40 -10.41
N PHE A 90 -4.43 9.97 -10.70
CA PHE A 90 -3.17 9.20 -10.78
C PHE A 90 -2.77 8.63 -9.42
N VAL A 91 -2.95 9.35 -8.32
CA VAL A 91 -2.71 8.82 -6.97
C VAL A 91 -3.62 7.63 -6.69
N VAL A 92 -4.92 7.75 -6.94
CA VAL A 92 -5.88 6.65 -6.73
C VAL A 92 -5.59 5.47 -7.65
N THR A 93 -5.28 5.71 -8.93
CA THR A 93 -4.92 4.67 -9.89
C THR A 93 -3.67 3.93 -9.46
N THR A 94 -2.59 4.63 -9.09
CA THR A 94 -1.37 3.98 -8.59
C THR A 94 -1.63 3.19 -7.31
N ILE A 95 -2.48 3.68 -6.40
CA ILE A 95 -2.91 2.88 -5.23
C ILE A 95 -3.61 1.59 -5.69
N VAL A 96 -4.55 1.67 -6.64
CA VAL A 96 -5.26 0.49 -7.16
C VAL A 96 -4.32 -0.49 -7.87
N GLU A 97 -3.39 0.02 -8.67
CA GLU A 97 -2.40 -0.80 -9.38
C GLU A 97 -1.38 -1.42 -8.43
N GLU A 98 -0.93 -0.70 -7.39
CA GLU A 98 -0.09 -1.27 -6.34
C GLU A 98 -0.86 -2.32 -5.50
N LEU A 99 -2.16 -2.09 -5.21
CA LEU A 99 -3.05 -3.09 -4.59
C LEU A 99 -3.16 -4.36 -5.47
N ASP A 100 -3.11 -4.20 -6.80
CA ASP A 100 -3.13 -5.30 -7.77
C ASP A 100 -1.77 -6.04 -7.87
N ALA A 101 -0.66 -5.35 -7.59
CA ALA A 101 0.69 -5.83 -7.85
C ALA A 101 1.53 -6.24 -6.60
N ASP A 102 1.25 -5.74 -5.39
CA ASP A 102 2.12 -5.92 -4.22
C ASP A 102 1.48 -6.69 -3.06
N ALA A 103 2.28 -7.58 -2.50
CA ALA A 103 2.02 -8.34 -1.30
C ALA A 103 1.72 -7.54 -0.02
N HIS A 104 2.23 -6.32 0.08
CA HIS A 104 1.97 -5.42 1.21
C HIS A 104 0.51 -5.03 1.35
N ASN A 105 -0.30 -5.25 0.32
CA ASN A 105 -1.71 -4.92 0.28
C ASN A 105 -2.63 -6.01 0.81
N MET A 106 -2.10 -7.22 1.00
CA MET A 106 -2.77 -8.29 1.73
C MET A 106 -3.07 -7.94 3.18
N ARG A 107 -2.30 -7.06 3.82
CA ARG A 107 -2.57 -6.61 5.19
C ARG A 107 -3.89 -5.86 5.33
N HIS A 108 -4.44 -5.31 4.24
CA HIS A 108 -5.71 -4.57 4.28
C HIS A 108 -6.92 -5.49 4.10
N ILE A 109 -6.73 -6.63 3.44
CA ILE A 109 -7.76 -7.68 3.31
C ILE A 109 -7.72 -8.61 4.53
N PHE A 110 -6.52 -8.93 4.99
CA PHE A 110 -6.24 -9.75 6.18
C PHE A 110 -5.37 -8.96 7.17
N PRO A 111 -5.99 -8.06 7.97
CA PRO A 111 -5.27 -7.29 8.99
C PRO A 111 -4.52 -8.18 9.98
N TYR A 112 -3.35 -7.73 10.42
CA TYR A 112 -2.51 -8.51 11.35
C TYR A 112 -3.26 -8.89 12.62
N ASP A 113 -3.96 -7.93 13.25
CA ASP A 113 -4.75 -8.19 14.46
C ASP A 113 -5.89 -9.18 14.21
N TYR A 114 -6.46 -9.19 13.00
CA TYR A 114 -7.44 -10.19 12.60
C TYR A 114 -6.80 -11.57 12.51
N LEU A 115 -5.65 -11.71 11.85
CA LEU A 115 -4.91 -12.96 11.73
C LEU A 115 -4.46 -13.52 13.08
N VAL A 116 -4.10 -12.65 14.03
CA VAL A 116 -3.81 -13.01 15.43
C VAL A 116 -5.07 -13.48 16.15
N GLY A 117 -6.17 -12.74 16.04
CA GLY A 117 -7.46 -13.11 16.64
C GLY A 117 -8.00 -14.44 16.12
N GLN A 118 -7.65 -14.80 14.89
CA GLN A 118 -7.99 -16.08 14.26
C GLN A 118 -6.94 -17.18 14.53
N GLY A 119 -5.84 -16.90 15.22
CA GLY A 119 -4.81 -17.89 15.56
C GLY A 119 -3.90 -18.33 14.40
N VAL A 120 -3.86 -17.59 13.28
CA VAL A 120 -2.88 -17.85 12.20
C VAL A 120 -1.50 -17.42 12.61
N LEU A 121 -1.43 -16.21 13.17
CA LEU A 121 -0.17 -15.56 13.51
C LEU A 121 -0.08 -15.35 15.01
N PRO A 122 1.10 -15.50 15.61
CA PRO A 122 1.32 -15.10 16.99
C PRO A 122 1.27 -13.58 17.12
N ALA A 123 0.87 -13.09 18.29
CA ALA A 123 1.00 -11.68 18.64
C ALA A 123 2.46 -11.26 18.81
N GLY A 124 2.77 -9.98 18.58
CA GLY A 124 4.09 -9.40 18.86
C GLY A 124 5.13 -9.63 17.76
N LEU A 125 4.72 -10.00 16.55
CA LEU A 125 5.63 -10.06 15.40
C LEU A 125 6.21 -8.69 15.11
N ASP A 126 7.52 -8.64 14.86
CA ASP A 126 8.16 -7.43 14.39
C ASP A 126 7.79 -7.14 12.92
N ARG A 127 8.12 -5.93 12.46
CA ARG A 127 7.78 -5.50 11.09
C ARG A 127 8.42 -6.39 10.01
N SER A 128 9.61 -6.94 10.26
CA SER A 128 10.30 -7.78 9.28
C SER A 128 9.61 -9.13 9.12
N GLN A 129 9.13 -9.70 10.23
CA GLN A 129 8.37 -10.94 10.25
C GLN A 129 7.00 -10.77 9.59
N GLN A 130 6.27 -9.70 9.94
CA GLN A 130 4.99 -9.39 9.28
C GLN A 130 5.16 -9.22 7.76
N LYS A 131 6.20 -8.49 7.35
CA LYS A 131 6.54 -8.30 5.93
C LYS A 131 6.81 -9.62 5.21
N ALA A 132 7.57 -10.51 5.83
CA ALA A 132 7.90 -11.80 5.22
C ALA A 132 6.66 -12.69 5.06
N PHE A 133 5.76 -12.69 6.04
CA PHE A 133 4.46 -13.38 5.94
C PHE A 133 3.63 -12.85 4.76
N TYR A 134 3.41 -11.53 4.69
CA TYR A 134 2.57 -10.95 3.63
C TYR A 134 3.18 -11.15 2.24
N THR A 135 4.51 -11.06 2.13
CA THR A 135 5.26 -11.38 0.90
C THR A 135 4.98 -12.81 0.42
N CYS A 136 5.04 -13.78 1.33
CA CYS A 136 4.68 -15.16 1.02
C CYS A 136 3.21 -15.28 0.58
N LEU A 137 2.29 -14.69 1.35
CA LEU A 137 0.84 -14.84 1.13
C LEU A 137 0.44 -14.37 -0.26
N ALA A 138 0.92 -13.20 -0.66
CA ALA A 138 0.60 -12.67 -1.98
C ALA A 138 1.22 -13.46 -3.12
N GLY A 139 2.45 -13.96 -2.94
CA GLY A 139 3.06 -14.86 -3.92
C GLY A 139 2.19 -16.10 -4.15
N LYS A 140 1.66 -16.69 -3.08
CA LYS A 140 0.74 -17.84 -3.18
C LYS A 140 -0.63 -17.47 -3.75
N VAL A 141 -1.19 -16.30 -3.39
CA VAL A 141 -2.45 -15.80 -3.94
C VAL A 141 -2.34 -15.60 -5.46
N ASN A 142 -1.28 -14.93 -5.92
CA ASN A 142 -1.04 -14.69 -7.35
C ASN A 142 -0.80 -15.98 -8.15
N ALA A 143 -0.17 -16.99 -7.52
CA ALA A 143 -0.03 -18.31 -8.13
C ALA A 143 -1.34 -19.12 -8.17
N THR A 144 -2.29 -18.80 -7.29
CA THR A 144 -3.52 -19.55 -7.08
C THR A 144 -4.70 -18.99 -7.89
N TYR A 145 -4.83 -17.67 -7.95
CA TYR A 145 -5.93 -16.99 -8.61
C TYR A 145 -5.43 -16.32 -9.88
N SER A 146 -6.03 -16.69 -11.01
CA SER A 146 -5.61 -16.22 -12.34
C SER A 146 -6.11 -14.82 -12.66
N THR A 147 -7.14 -14.35 -11.96
CA THR A 147 -7.66 -12.99 -12.08
C THR A 147 -8.02 -12.43 -10.69
N MET A 148 -7.99 -11.11 -10.58
CA MET A 148 -8.35 -10.39 -9.36
C MET A 148 -9.81 -10.64 -8.94
N GLU A 149 -10.72 -10.75 -9.92
CA GLU A 149 -12.13 -11.09 -9.66
C GLU A 149 -12.28 -12.47 -8.99
N GLN A 150 -11.49 -13.47 -9.40
CA GLN A 150 -11.50 -14.78 -8.76
C GLN A 150 -11.04 -14.70 -7.30
N PHE A 151 -10.00 -13.91 -7.04
CA PHE A 151 -9.49 -13.69 -5.69
C PHE A 151 -10.52 -12.99 -4.81
N PHE A 152 -11.10 -11.87 -5.24
CA PHE A 152 -12.12 -11.17 -4.43
C PHE A 152 -13.37 -12.00 -4.21
N ASN A 153 -13.84 -12.75 -5.21
CA ASN A 153 -14.95 -13.68 -5.02
C ASN A 153 -14.61 -14.78 -4.01
N ALA A 154 -13.35 -15.25 -3.97
CA ALA A 154 -12.90 -16.19 -2.96
C ALA A 154 -12.89 -15.55 -1.56
N VAL A 155 -12.42 -14.31 -1.41
CA VAL A 155 -12.45 -13.56 -0.13
C VAL A 155 -13.89 -13.38 0.36
N LEU A 156 -14.82 -13.02 -0.52
CA LEU A 156 -16.23 -12.83 -0.15
C LEU A 156 -16.94 -14.14 0.20
N ALA A 157 -16.53 -15.25 -0.42
CA ALA A 157 -17.05 -16.59 -0.12
C ALA A 157 -16.38 -17.22 1.11
N ASP A 158 -15.27 -16.64 1.57
CA ASP A 158 -14.47 -17.18 2.66
C ASP A 158 -15.14 -16.93 4.03
N THR A 159 -15.82 -17.96 4.51
CA THR A 159 -16.59 -17.91 5.77
C THR A 159 -16.13 -18.95 6.79
N THR A 160 -15.03 -19.69 6.52
CA THR A 160 -14.64 -20.84 7.34
C THR A 160 -13.14 -21.04 7.42
N ASP A 161 -12.66 -21.61 8.53
CA ASP A 161 -11.26 -21.95 8.78
C ASP A 161 -10.64 -22.99 7.80
N LEU A 162 -11.43 -23.55 6.89
CA LEU A 162 -11.00 -24.55 5.89
C LEU A 162 -10.91 -24.00 4.47
N SER A 163 -11.04 -22.68 4.32
CA SER A 163 -11.01 -22.06 3.00
C SER A 163 -9.64 -22.19 2.33
N GLN A 164 -9.64 -22.02 1.01
CA GLN A 164 -8.41 -22.01 0.24
C GLN A 164 -7.47 -20.90 0.69
N LEU A 165 -8.00 -19.70 0.97
CA LEU A 165 -7.23 -18.57 1.47
C LEU A 165 -6.62 -18.87 2.84
N ARG A 166 -7.40 -19.49 3.73
CA ARG A 166 -6.93 -19.89 5.06
C ARG A 166 -5.78 -20.89 5.01
N ARG A 167 -5.79 -21.80 4.05
CA ARG A 167 -4.65 -22.69 3.78
C ARG A 167 -3.41 -21.95 3.29
N LEU A 168 -3.58 -20.93 2.44
CA LEU A 168 -2.44 -20.12 1.98
C LEU A 168 -1.83 -19.33 3.13
N GLU A 169 -2.67 -18.73 3.98
CA GLU A 169 -2.26 -18.07 5.23
C GLU A 169 -1.47 -19.03 6.12
N GLY A 170 -2.01 -20.22 6.40
CA GLY A 170 -1.35 -21.23 7.24
C GLY A 170 0.00 -21.67 6.69
N GLN A 171 0.10 -21.96 5.39
CA GLN A 171 1.37 -22.33 4.76
C GLN A 171 2.44 -21.25 4.92
N CYS A 172 2.06 -19.98 4.78
CA CYS A 172 3.00 -18.87 4.96
C CYS A 172 3.39 -18.66 6.42
N ALA A 173 2.47 -18.91 7.37
CA ALA A 173 2.81 -18.90 8.78
C ALA A 173 3.76 -20.05 9.15
N ASP A 174 3.52 -21.25 8.64
CA ASP A 174 4.35 -22.43 8.88
C ASP A 174 5.77 -22.24 8.34
N GLU A 175 5.88 -21.72 7.11
CA GLU A 175 7.18 -21.40 6.48
C GLU A 175 7.96 -20.32 7.24
N LEU A 176 7.26 -19.38 7.90
CA LEU A 176 7.92 -18.30 8.63
C LEU A 176 8.45 -18.73 10.00
N PHE A 177 7.77 -19.67 10.66
CA PHE A 177 8.00 -19.98 12.06
C PHE A 177 8.50 -21.40 12.33
N ASP A 178 8.66 -22.25 11.29
CA ASP A 178 9.14 -23.64 11.36
C ASP A 178 8.69 -24.31 12.67
N TRP A 179 7.37 -24.43 12.84
CA TRP A 179 6.75 -24.75 14.12
C TRP A 179 7.23 -26.11 14.62
N THR A 180 8.18 -26.11 15.56
CA THR A 180 8.38 -27.24 16.46
C THR A 180 7.30 -27.13 17.53
N VAL A 181 6.23 -27.91 17.39
CA VAL A 181 5.21 -28.09 18.42
C VAL A 181 5.90 -28.66 19.66
N THR A 182 6.26 -27.81 20.62
CA THR A 182 6.54 -28.27 21.96
C THR A 182 5.20 -28.50 22.63
N GLU A 183 4.73 -29.75 22.64
CA GLU A 183 3.68 -30.17 23.57
C GLU A 183 4.16 -29.83 24.98
N ILE A 184 3.55 -28.81 25.58
CA ILE A 184 3.71 -28.56 27.01
C ILE A 184 2.80 -29.59 27.67
N ASP A 185 3.35 -30.76 27.99
CA ASP A 185 2.70 -31.72 28.87
C ASP A 185 2.46 -31.02 30.22
N VAL A 186 1.23 -30.56 30.43
CA VAL A 186 0.78 -30.10 31.75
C VAL A 186 0.62 -31.35 32.60
N ILE A 187 1.69 -31.71 33.30
CA ILE A 187 1.61 -32.75 34.33
C ILE A 187 0.82 -32.15 35.49
N GLU A 188 -0.49 -32.45 35.56
CA GLU A 188 -1.26 -32.22 36.78
C GLU A 188 -0.64 -33.06 37.91
N SER A 189 0.18 -32.43 38.75
CA SER A 189 0.60 -33.03 40.00
C SER A 189 -0.61 -33.02 40.94
N VAL A 190 -1.33 -34.13 41.01
CA VAL A 190 -2.35 -34.36 42.04
C VAL A 190 -1.65 -34.30 43.40
N PRO A 191 -1.96 -33.35 44.28
CA PRO A 191 -1.35 -33.29 45.60
C PRO A 191 -1.79 -34.51 46.42
N ALA A 192 -0.82 -35.24 46.96
CA ALA A 192 -1.08 -36.36 47.85
C ALA A 192 -1.51 -35.85 49.24
N ARG A 193 -2.81 -36.01 49.52
CA ARG A 193 -3.52 -35.96 50.82
C ARG A 193 -3.42 -34.70 51.68
#